data_AF-A0A0G0TL28-F1
#
_entry.id   AF-A0A0G0TL28-F1
#
_cell.length_a   1.000
_cell.length_b   1.000
_cell.length_c   1.000
_cell.angle_alpha   90.00
_cell.angle_beta   90.00
_cell.angle_gamma   90.00
#
_symmetry.space_group_name_H-M   'P 1'
#
loop_
_entity.id
_entity.type
_entity.pdbx_description
1 polymer ?
#
loop_
_entity_poly.entity_id
_entity_poly.type
_entity_poly.pdbx_seq_one_letter_code
_entity_poly.pdbx_strand_id
1 'polypeptide(L)'
;IIGRDPDSDLALLKIDSPGPFRFLALTKTPPQVGQFVLAVGHPFGYKYSANFGIISGVERQNERVSFIYSFLQTDVGINPGNSGGPLLNMRGEVVGIDSWTLVNADNMGFAIPAAVVDEVIQKMLEKEKSGTDNLNPREKDIFDAGERILIKSP
;
A
#
# COMPACT_ATOMS: atom_id res chain seq x y z
N ILE A 1 -16.35 0.74 0.06
CA ILE A 1 -15.07 0.26 -0.52
C ILE A 1 -15.15 0.59 -2.00
N ILE A 2 -14.11 1.20 -2.58
CA ILE A 2 -14.08 1.54 -4.02
C ILE A 2 -13.69 0.30 -4.84
N GLY A 3 -12.78 -0.53 -4.34
CA GLY A 3 -12.38 -1.75 -5.05
C GLY A 3 -11.39 -2.59 -4.28
N ARG A 4 -11.17 -3.81 -4.76
CA ARG A 4 -10.10 -4.71 -4.32
C ARG A 4 -9.45 -5.37 -5.53
N ASP A 5 -8.14 -5.53 -5.47
CA ASP A 5 -7.34 -6.23 -6.47
C ASP A 5 -6.51 -7.29 -5.75
N PRO A 6 -7.03 -8.53 -5.68
CA PRO A 6 -6.33 -9.63 -5.02
C PRO A 6 -4.96 -9.92 -5.62
N ASP A 7 -4.76 -9.65 -6.92
CA ASP A 7 -3.49 -9.94 -7.60
C ASP A 7 -2.37 -9.02 -7.14
N SER A 8 -2.67 -7.79 -6.71
CA SER A 8 -1.69 -6.84 -6.16
C SER A 8 -1.68 -6.79 -4.64
N ASP A 9 -2.57 -7.51 -3.96
CA ASP A 9 -2.77 -7.40 -2.52
C ASP A 9 -3.15 -5.96 -2.09
N LEU A 10 -4.02 -5.30 -2.86
CA LEU A 10 -4.47 -3.94 -2.61
C LEU A 10 -5.99 -3.82 -2.53
N ALA A 11 -6.45 -2.95 -1.64
CA ALA A 11 -7.83 -2.49 -1.53
C ALA A 11 -7.88 -0.97 -1.51
N LEU A 12 -8.90 -0.43 -2.16
CA LEU A 12 -9.16 1.00 -2.26
C LEU A 12 -10.41 1.36 -1.47
N LEU A 13 -10.25 2.26 -0.52
CA LEU A 13 -11.28 2.64 0.43
C LEU A 13 -11.61 4.12 0.24
N LYS A 14 -12.89 4.44 0.37
CA LYS A 14 -13.38 5.80 0.41
C LYS A 14 -13.61 6.20 1.87
N ILE A 15 -13.19 7.41 2.23
CA ILE A 15 -13.44 8.00 3.53
C ILE A 15 -14.36 9.20 3.35
N ASP A 16 -15.54 9.14 3.96
CA ASP A 16 -16.46 10.27 4.03
C ASP A 16 -16.01 11.24 5.13
N SER A 17 -15.86 12.52 4.79
CA SER A 17 -15.33 13.52 5.71
C SER A 17 -15.91 14.91 5.41
N PRO A 18 -16.14 15.74 6.45
CA PRO A 18 -16.60 17.12 6.27
C PRO A 18 -15.53 18.07 5.67
N GLY A 19 -14.28 17.62 5.51
CA GLY A 19 -13.19 18.44 4.98
C GLY A 19 -11.96 17.65 4.52
N PRO A 20 -10.99 18.33 3.89
CA PRO A 20 -9.83 17.67 3.27
C PRO A 20 -8.85 17.12 4.30
N PHE A 21 -8.29 15.94 4.01
CA PHE A 21 -7.19 15.36 4.79
C PHE A 21 -5.82 15.71 4.23
N ARG A 22 -4.80 15.75 5.10
CA ARG A 22 -3.41 15.63 4.65
C ARG A 22 -3.17 14.22 4.10
N PHE A 23 -2.32 14.13 3.08
CA PHE A 23 -2.05 12.90 2.34
C PHE A 23 -0.57 12.80 2.03
N LEU A 24 -0.12 11.58 1.79
CA LEU A 24 1.24 11.29 1.36
C LEU A 24 1.28 11.22 -0.16
N ALA A 25 2.33 11.77 -0.76
CA ALA A 25 2.58 11.62 -2.18
C ALA A 25 3.27 10.28 -2.47
N LEU A 26 2.92 9.63 -3.57
CA LEU A 26 3.70 8.52 -4.11
C LEU A 26 4.98 9.07 -4.75
N THR A 27 6.12 8.44 -4.49
CA THR A 27 7.37 8.79 -5.18
C THR A 27 7.20 8.54 -6.69
N LYS A 28 7.78 9.43 -7.51
CA LYS A 28 7.97 9.17 -8.95
C LYS A 28 9.38 8.69 -9.29
N THR A 29 10.28 8.66 -8.30
CA THR A 29 11.63 8.12 -8.45
C THR A 29 11.63 6.63 -8.13
N PRO A 30 12.17 5.77 -9.02
CA PRO A 30 12.34 4.35 -8.74
C PRO A 30 13.17 4.10 -7.47
N PRO A 31 12.76 3.17 -6.59
CA PRO A 31 13.50 2.84 -5.40
C PRO A 31 14.83 2.14 -5.75
N GLN A 32 15.85 2.37 -4.92
CA GLN A 32 17.19 1.81 -5.12
C GLN A 32 17.64 1.04 -3.88
N VAL A 33 18.40 -0.04 -4.07
CA VAL A 33 19.03 -0.77 -2.96
C VAL A 33 19.94 0.16 -2.16
N GLY A 34 19.87 0.08 -0.83
CA GLY A 34 20.57 0.97 0.10
C GLY A 34 19.86 2.28 0.39
N GLN A 35 18.73 2.57 -0.27
CA GLN A 35 17.93 3.76 0.02
C GLN A 35 17.29 3.63 1.41
N PHE A 36 17.50 4.65 2.26
CA PHE A 36 16.85 4.73 3.56
C PHE A 36 15.34 4.86 3.46
N VAL A 37 14.65 4.12 4.32
CA VAL A 37 13.19 4.10 4.40
C VAL A 37 12.69 4.05 5.84
N LEU A 38 11.44 4.48 6.03
CA LEU A 38 10.71 4.47 7.29
C LEU A 38 9.35 3.80 7.09
N ALA A 39 9.08 2.70 7.78
CA ALA A 39 7.73 2.14 7.86
C ALA A 39 6.97 2.79 9.02
N VAL A 40 5.71 3.13 8.82
CA VAL A 40 4.84 3.69 9.86
C VAL A 40 3.57 2.86 9.98
N GLY A 41 3.26 2.39 11.19
CA GLY A 41 2.16 1.45 11.38
C GLY A 41 1.68 1.31 12.83
N HIS A 42 0.84 0.29 13.03
CA HIS A 42 0.26 -0.07 14.32
C HIS A 42 0.57 -1.53 14.67
N PRO A 43 1.86 -1.90 14.79
CA PRO A 43 2.25 -3.28 15.00
C PRO A 43 1.68 -3.81 16.31
N PHE A 44 1.06 -4.98 16.28
CA PHE A 44 0.43 -5.64 17.43
C PHE A 44 -0.59 -4.78 18.20
N GLY A 45 -1.18 -3.75 17.54
CA GLY A 45 -2.13 -2.83 18.16
C GLY A 45 -1.50 -1.72 19.01
N TYR A 46 -0.16 -1.61 19.06
CA TYR A 46 0.50 -0.44 19.63
C TYR A 46 0.23 0.79 18.76
N LYS A 47 -0.04 1.93 19.39
CA LYS A 47 -0.33 3.18 18.67
C LYS A 47 0.95 3.79 18.11
N TYR A 48 0.93 4.13 16.82
CA TYR A 48 1.93 4.94 16.13
C TYR A 48 3.39 4.49 16.30
N SER A 49 3.76 3.37 15.66
CA SER A 49 5.17 2.95 15.56
C SER A 49 5.80 3.42 14.26
N ALA A 50 7.09 3.74 14.33
CA ALA A 50 7.90 4.07 13.17
C ALA A 50 9.22 3.29 13.23
N ASN A 51 9.56 2.58 12.15
CA ASN A 51 10.72 1.70 12.08
C ASN A 51 11.58 2.09 10.87
N PHE A 52 12.87 2.30 11.11
CA PHE A 52 13.84 2.75 10.11
C PHE A 52 14.66 1.59 9.57
N GLY A 53 15.02 1.66 8.29
CA GLY A 53 15.84 0.67 7.61
C GLY A 53 16.19 1.11 6.19
N ILE A 54 16.45 0.15 5.31
CA ILE A 54 16.79 0.36 3.90
C ILE A 54 15.96 -0.51 2.96
N ILE A 55 15.91 -0.11 1.70
CA ILE A 55 15.59 -1.04 0.61
C ILE A 55 16.74 -2.04 0.48
N SER A 56 16.46 -3.29 0.80
CA SER A 56 17.41 -4.41 0.73
C SER A 56 17.41 -5.11 -0.63
N GLY A 57 16.34 -4.92 -1.41
CA GLY A 57 16.20 -5.51 -2.73
C GLY A 57 15.03 -4.91 -3.49
N VAL A 58 15.13 -4.96 -4.82
CA VAL A 58 14.04 -4.60 -5.74
C VAL A 58 13.67 -5.84 -6.56
N GLU A 59 12.50 -5.80 -7.21
CA GLU A 59 12.05 -6.83 -8.15
C GLU A 59 11.98 -8.25 -7.54
N ARG A 60 11.56 -8.35 -6.28
CA ARG A 60 11.38 -9.66 -5.62
C ARG A 60 10.04 -10.27 -6.00
N GLN A 61 10.05 -11.50 -6.51
CA GLN A 61 8.83 -12.22 -6.84
C GLN A 61 8.37 -13.10 -5.68
N ASN A 62 7.05 -13.21 -5.50
CA ASN A 62 6.45 -14.21 -4.64
C ASN A 62 5.10 -14.64 -5.23
N GLU A 63 5.13 -15.73 -6.00
CA GLU A 63 3.97 -16.29 -6.69
C GLU A 63 2.83 -16.71 -5.75
N ARG A 64 3.09 -16.87 -4.44
CA ARG A 64 2.02 -17.14 -3.47
C ARG A 64 1.21 -15.90 -3.09
N VAL A 65 1.74 -14.71 -3.35
CA VAL A 65 1.11 -13.43 -3.02
C VAL A 65 0.68 -12.71 -4.30
N SER A 66 1.56 -12.65 -5.30
CA SER A 66 1.26 -12.09 -6.62
C SER A 66 2.02 -12.83 -7.70
N PHE A 67 1.31 -13.21 -8.76
CA PHE A 67 1.91 -13.74 -9.99
C PHE A 67 2.37 -12.64 -10.95
N ILE A 68 1.90 -11.40 -10.75
CA ILE A 68 2.03 -10.31 -11.73
C ILE A 68 3.02 -9.25 -11.23
N TYR A 69 2.97 -8.94 -9.93
CA TYR A 69 3.72 -7.84 -9.38
C TYR A 69 4.92 -8.31 -8.56
N SER A 70 6.01 -7.56 -8.70
CA SER A 70 7.20 -7.73 -7.87
C SER A 70 7.18 -6.78 -6.68
N PHE A 71 7.86 -7.16 -5.61
CA PHE A 71 7.92 -6.45 -4.34
C PHE A 71 9.26 -5.76 -4.14
N LEU A 72 9.24 -4.72 -3.32
CA LEU A 72 10.44 -4.20 -2.66
C LEU A 72 10.72 -5.08 -1.44
N GLN A 73 11.99 -5.38 -1.20
CA GLN A 73 12.44 -5.99 0.05
C GLN A 73 13.04 -4.90 0.94
N THR A 74 12.73 -4.95 2.23
CA THR A 74 13.26 -4.04 3.26
C THR A 74 13.75 -4.84 4.46
N ASP A 75 14.77 -4.33 5.14
CA ASP A 75 15.21 -4.85 6.44
C ASP A 75 14.42 -4.26 7.62
N VAL A 76 13.49 -3.33 7.34
CA VAL A 76 12.54 -2.84 8.34
C VAL A 76 11.69 -4.00 8.84
N GLY A 77 11.58 -4.13 10.17
CA GLY A 77 10.74 -5.13 10.81
C GLY A 77 9.25 -4.93 10.48
N ILE A 78 8.76 -5.63 9.45
CA ILE A 78 7.34 -5.70 9.10
C ILE A 78 6.67 -6.77 9.95
N ASN A 79 5.83 -6.32 10.87
CA ASN A 79 5.09 -7.17 11.80
C ASN A 79 3.57 -7.04 11.56
N PRO A 80 2.75 -7.99 12.04
CA PRO A 80 1.30 -7.86 12.00
C PRO A 80 0.84 -6.49 12.52
N GLY A 81 0.09 -5.74 11.72
CA GLY A 81 -0.33 -4.37 12.00
C GLY A 81 0.45 -3.27 11.26
N ASN A 82 1.53 -3.62 10.56
CA ASN A 82 2.17 -2.74 9.58
C ASN A 82 1.57 -2.89 8.18
N SER A 83 0.99 -4.05 7.84
CA SER A 83 0.37 -4.29 6.52
C SER A 83 -0.67 -3.22 6.16
N GLY A 84 -0.55 -2.67 4.96
CA GLY A 84 -1.30 -1.52 4.47
C GLY A 84 -0.72 -0.16 4.88
N GLY A 85 0.30 -0.12 5.74
CA GLY A 85 1.02 1.08 6.14
C GLY A 85 2.01 1.54 5.05
N PRO A 86 2.38 2.84 5.06
CA PRO A 86 3.32 3.37 4.10
C PRO A 86 4.77 3.05 4.47
N LEU A 87 5.54 2.64 3.46
CA LEU A 87 7.00 2.69 3.47
C LEU A 87 7.43 4.02 2.84
N LEU A 88 8.13 4.87 3.59
CA LEU A 88 8.44 6.24 3.22
C LEU A 88 9.93 6.41 2.92
N ASN A 89 10.28 7.21 1.90
CA ASN A 89 11.64 7.72 1.77
C ASN A 89 11.89 8.91 2.73
N MET A 90 13.13 9.39 2.77
CA MET A 90 13.52 10.51 3.63
C MET A 90 12.89 11.87 3.26
N ARG A 91 12.18 11.97 2.13
CA ARG A 91 11.38 13.14 1.76
C ARG A 91 9.91 13.03 2.25
N GLY A 92 9.54 11.92 2.87
CA GLY A 92 8.16 11.64 3.28
C GLY A 92 7.25 11.20 2.13
N GLU A 93 7.82 10.77 1.01
CA GLU A 93 7.06 10.20 -0.11
C GLU A 93 6.95 8.68 0.06
N VAL A 94 5.81 8.12 -0.30
CA VAL A 94 5.56 6.67 -0.28
C VAL A 94 6.39 6.02 -1.38
N VAL A 95 7.30 5.13 -0.99
CA VAL A 95 8.04 4.25 -1.91
C VAL A 95 7.34 2.91 -2.12
N GLY A 96 6.51 2.51 -1.16
CA GLY A 96 5.67 1.32 -1.27
C GLY A 96 4.67 1.20 -0.13
N ILE A 97 3.81 0.20 -0.21
CA ILE A 97 2.85 -0.18 0.83
C ILE A 97 3.29 -1.50 1.45
N ASP A 98 3.50 -1.53 2.76
CA ASP A 98 3.88 -2.73 3.48
C ASP A 98 2.82 -3.82 3.29
N SER A 99 3.24 -5.05 2.99
CA SER A 99 2.31 -6.14 2.68
C SER A 99 2.63 -7.37 3.53
N TRP A 100 3.77 -8.03 3.30
CA TRP A 100 4.10 -9.31 3.94
C TRP A 100 5.53 -9.38 4.47
N THR A 101 5.81 -10.41 5.26
CA THR A 101 7.14 -10.72 5.80
C THR A 101 7.41 -12.21 5.64
N LEU A 102 8.69 -12.59 5.49
CA LEU A 102 9.05 -14.00 5.43
C LEU A 102 9.13 -14.58 6.85
N VAL A 103 8.23 -15.51 7.17
CA VAL A 103 8.18 -16.16 8.48
C VAL A 103 9.49 -16.90 8.76
N ASN A 104 10.04 -16.73 9.96
CA ASN A 104 11.34 -17.27 10.41
C ASN A 104 12.57 -16.69 9.67
N ALA A 105 12.43 -15.55 9.00
CA ALA A 105 13.55 -14.78 8.49
C ALA A 105 13.50 -13.36 9.06
N ASP A 106 14.41 -13.07 9.98
CA ASP A 106 14.51 -11.74 10.55
C ASP A 106 14.86 -10.72 9.47
N ASN A 107 14.25 -9.53 9.55
CA ASN A 107 14.53 -8.40 8.66
C ASN A 107 14.31 -8.71 7.17
N MET A 108 13.28 -9.51 6.85
CA MET A 108 12.82 -9.76 5.48
C MET A 108 11.37 -9.31 5.31
N GLY A 109 11.17 -8.00 5.30
CA GLY A 109 9.89 -7.36 4.99
C GLY A 109 9.73 -7.08 3.51
N PHE A 110 8.47 -7.06 3.05
CA PHE A 110 8.13 -6.83 1.65
C PHE A 110 7.01 -5.81 1.49
N ALA A 111 7.21 -4.91 0.52
CA ALA A 111 6.28 -3.83 0.21
C ALA A 111 5.94 -3.80 -1.28
N ILE A 112 4.68 -3.47 -1.59
CA ILE A 112 4.19 -3.26 -2.95
C ILE A 112 4.74 -1.92 -3.46
N PRO A 113 5.49 -1.85 -4.58
CA PRO A 113 6.11 -0.62 -5.05
C PRO A 113 5.08 0.49 -5.35
N ALA A 114 5.43 1.74 -5.08
CA ALA A 114 4.56 2.89 -5.33
C ALA A 114 4.06 2.99 -6.79
N ALA A 115 4.86 2.55 -7.76
CA ALA A 115 4.46 2.51 -9.16
C ALA A 115 3.31 1.51 -9.41
N VAL A 116 3.37 0.33 -8.79
CA VAL A 116 2.30 -0.68 -8.84
C VAL A 116 1.04 -0.15 -8.16
N VAL A 117 1.20 0.49 -7.00
CA VAL A 117 0.09 1.11 -6.27
C VAL A 117 -0.62 2.16 -7.13
N ASP A 118 0.13 3.06 -7.79
CA ASP A 118 -0.45 4.08 -8.67
C ASP A 118 -1.23 3.43 -9.83
N GLU A 119 -0.63 2.44 -10.51
CA GLU A 119 -1.25 1.72 -11.61
C GLU A 119 -2.57 1.04 -11.20
N VAL A 120 -2.56 0.32 -10.09
CA VAL A 120 -3.73 -0.43 -9.59
C VAL A 120 -4.85 0.53 -9.18
N ILE A 121 -4.52 1.65 -8.53
CA ILE A 121 -5.50 2.66 -8.15
C ILE A 121 -6.17 3.27 -9.37
N GLN A 122 -5.40 3.65 -10.41
CA GLN A 122 -5.98 4.19 -11.63
C GLN A 122 -6.95 3.19 -12.26
N LYS A 123 -6.57 1.90 -12.35
CA LYS A 123 -7.45 0.83 -12.86
C LYS A 123 -8.75 0.70 -12.05
N MET A 124 -8.68 0.77 -10.72
CA MET A 124 -9.89 0.69 -9.87
C MET A 124 -10.80 1.90 -10.07
N LEU A 125 -10.23 3.11 -10.14
CA LEU A 125 -10.98 4.35 -10.38
C LEU A 125 -11.63 4.39 -11.77
N GLU A 126 -10.98 3.84 -12.79
CA GLU A 126 -11.56 3.71 -14.13
C GLU A 126 -12.74 2.72 -14.16
N LYS A 127 -12.63 1.59 -13.45
CA LYS A 127 -13.73 0.61 -13.30
C LYS A 127 -14.92 1.21 -12.57
N GLU A 128 -14.67 1.95 -11.50
CA GLU A 128 -15.69 2.67 -10.74
C GLU A 128 -16.44 3.67 -11.66
N LYS A 129 -15.70 4.53 -12.38
CA LYS A 129 -16.29 5.52 -13.30
C LYS A 129 -17.09 4.90 -14.44
N SER A 130 -16.66 3.74 -14.94
CA SER A 130 -17.37 3.03 -16.02
C SER A 130 -18.57 2.21 -15.51
N GLY A 131 -18.79 2.14 -14.20
CA GLY A 131 -19.90 1.39 -13.59
C GLY A 131 -19.82 -0.12 -13.81
N THR A 132 -18.67 -0.63 -14.27
CA THR A 132 -18.43 -2.06 -14.52
C THR A 132 -17.91 -2.79 -13.28
N ASP A 133 -17.94 -2.13 -12.13
CA ASP A 133 -17.50 -2.74 -10.89
C ASP A 133 -18.51 -3.78 -10.38
N ASN A 134 -18.02 -5.02 -10.20
CA ASN A 134 -18.78 -6.16 -9.70
C ASN A 134 -18.85 -6.17 -8.15
N LEU A 135 -18.87 -4.98 -7.54
CA LEU A 135 -19.11 -4.86 -6.10
C LEU A 135 -20.55 -5.26 -5.77
N ASN A 136 -20.72 -5.85 -4.60
CA ASN A 136 -22.03 -6.28 -4.10
C ASN A 136 -22.95 -5.04 -3.98
N PRO A 137 -24.24 -5.11 -4.35
CA PRO A 137 -25.18 -3.97 -4.32
C PRO A 137 -25.15 -3.07 -3.07
N ARG A 138 -24.74 -3.59 -1.90
CA ARG A 138 -24.59 -2.81 -0.66
C ARG A 138 -23.47 -1.75 -0.68
N GLU A 139 -22.59 -1.77 -1.67
CA GLU A 139 -21.41 -0.91 -1.75
C GLU A 139 -21.56 0.26 -2.75
N LYS A 140 -22.72 0.40 -3.41
CA LYS A 140 -22.95 1.33 -4.55
C LYS A 140 -23.43 2.75 -4.19
N ASP A 141 -23.84 3.06 -2.96
CA ASP A 141 -24.65 4.25 -2.66
C ASP A 141 -23.89 5.51 -2.16
N ILE A 142 -22.60 5.71 -2.47
CA ILE A 142 -21.78 6.68 -1.70
C ILE A 142 -21.29 7.89 -2.54
N PHE A 143 -21.54 8.00 -3.84
CA PHE A 143 -20.67 8.76 -4.75
C PHE A 143 -21.06 10.23 -5.08
N ASP A 144 -21.05 11.13 -4.08
CA ASP A 144 -20.88 12.57 -4.34
C ASP A 144 -20.45 13.36 -3.08
N ALA A 145 -19.14 13.66 -2.94
CA ALA A 145 -18.57 14.99 -2.56
C ALA A 145 -17.16 14.91 -1.93
N GLY A 146 -16.20 15.64 -2.50
CA GLY A 146 -14.98 16.10 -1.78
C GLY A 146 -13.97 15.04 -1.31
N GLU A 147 -13.86 13.93 -2.04
CA GLU A 147 -13.45 12.62 -1.53
C GLU A 147 -11.94 12.38 -1.55
N ARG A 148 -11.44 11.57 -0.60
CA ARG A 148 -10.08 11.00 -0.66
C ARG A 148 -10.04 9.52 -0.35
N ILE A 149 -9.00 8.90 -0.90
CA ILE A 149 -8.85 7.47 -1.09
C ILE A 149 -7.79 6.92 -0.13
N LEU A 150 -8.11 5.86 0.61
CA LEU A 150 -7.19 5.12 1.46
C LEU A 150 -6.85 3.78 0.81
N ILE A 151 -5.56 3.43 0.80
CA ILE A 151 -5.05 2.18 0.28
C ILE A 151 -4.73 1.28 1.46
N LYS A 152 -5.11 0.00 1.37
CA LYS A 152 -4.79 -0.99 2.40
C LYS A 152 -4.49 -2.34 1.75
N SER A 153 -3.51 -3.06 2.28
CA SER A 153 -3.32 -4.49 1.99
C SER A 153 -4.27 -5.31 2.90
N PRO A 154 -5.12 -6.20 2.32
CA PRO A 154 -6.20 -6.91 3.02
C PRO A 154 -5.76 -7.85 4.14
#